data_AF-A0A8H5MAL8-F1
#
_entry.id   AF-A0A8H5MAL8-F1
#
_cell.length_a   1.000
_cell.length_b   1.000
_cell.length_c   1.000
_cell.angle_alpha   90.00
_cell.angle_beta   90.00
_cell.angle_gamma   90.00
#
_symmetry.space_group_name_H-M   'P 1'
#
loop_
_entity.id
_entity.type
_entity.pdbx_description
1 polymer ?
#
loop_
_entity_poly.entity_id
_entity_poly.type
_entity_poly.pdbx_seq_one_letter_code
_entity_poly.pdbx_strand_id
1 'polypeptide(L)'
;MALMGFTKTLAQEGAKYGIKSTAIAPIAASPMTETIMPPEMLANLSPEYVAPFVAVLCHPDRPDASGKVFKLGAGFIAENQWERSNGTVFKTDSSFTPSAVKAKWSEITDFSNRYYRLDGKLKQAAKLPPNTQSSPEVRFDSQTVIITGMGAGLDARVTTAPNNHP
;
A
#
# COMPACT_ATOMS: atom_id res chain seq x y z
N MET A 1 -7.52 2.01 6.12
CA MET A 1 -6.10 2.40 6.09
C MET A 1 -5.68 3.22 7.31
N ALA A 2 -6.44 4.25 7.73
CA ALA A 2 -6.06 5.15 8.83
C ALA A 2 -5.64 4.43 10.13
N LEU A 3 -6.43 3.46 10.60
CA LEU A 3 -6.13 2.72 11.83
C LEU A 3 -4.85 1.88 11.75
N MET A 4 -4.51 1.33 10.59
CA MET A 4 -3.25 0.59 10.43
C MET A 4 -2.03 1.49 10.51
N GLY A 5 -2.11 2.70 9.93
CA GLY A 5 -1.06 3.72 10.06
C GLY A 5 -0.90 4.16 11.52
N PHE A 6 -2.01 4.48 12.17
CA PHE A 6 -2.05 4.86 13.58
C PHE A 6 -1.45 3.78 14.50
N THR A 7 -1.83 2.51 14.32
CA THR A 7 -1.24 1.38 15.05
C THR A 7 0.26 1.28 14.88
N LYS A 8 0.78 1.47 13.65
CA LYS A 8 2.24 1.42 13.40
C LYS A 8 2.97 2.56 14.10
N THR A 9 2.43 3.78 14.07
CA THR A 9 2.99 4.93 14.80
C THR A 9 3.01 4.67 16.31
N LEU A 10 1.89 4.23 16.89
CA LEU A 10 1.82 3.90 18.31
C LEU A 10 2.78 2.77 18.70
N ALA A 11 2.94 1.76 17.84
CA ALA A 11 3.87 0.67 18.09
C ALA A 11 5.34 1.14 18.12
N GLN A 12 5.71 2.09 17.26
CA GLN A 12 7.06 2.64 17.21
C GLN A 12 7.32 3.62 18.37
N GLU A 13 6.44 4.60 18.59
CA GLU A 13 6.62 5.63 19.61
C GLU A 13 6.37 5.11 21.02
N GLY A 14 5.46 4.15 21.18
CA GLY A 14 5.10 3.51 22.43
C GLY A 14 6.15 2.51 22.95
N ALA A 15 7.06 2.05 22.09
CA ALA A 15 8.03 1.01 22.42
C ALA A 15 8.88 1.36 23.66
N LYS A 16 9.33 2.62 23.76
CA LYS A 16 10.12 3.12 24.91
C LYS A 16 9.33 3.17 26.23
N TYR A 17 8.01 3.11 26.17
CA TYR A 17 7.11 3.13 27.33
C TYR A 17 6.51 1.75 27.63
N GLY A 18 6.94 0.70 26.94
CA GLY A 18 6.32 -0.63 27.06
C GLY A 18 4.92 -0.73 26.45
N ILE A 19 4.48 0.31 25.73
CA ILE A 19 3.19 0.33 25.03
C ILE A 19 3.35 -0.42 23.71
N LYS A 20 2.44 -1.37 23.47
CA LYS A 20 2.38 -2.14 22.22
C LYS A 20 1.02 -1.91 21.59
N SER A 21 0.98 -1.88 20.27
CA SER A 21 -0.25 -1.66 19.50
C SER A 21 -0.31 -2.65 18.35
N THR A 22 -1.47 -3.30 18.19
CA THR A 22 -1.73 -4.29 17.14
C THR A 22 -3.09 -4.00 16.55
N ALA A 23 -3.23 -4.13 15.22
CA ALA A 23 -4.51 -3.97 14.54
C ALA A 23 -5.07 -5.33 14.15
N ILE A 24 -6.38 -5.49 14.28
CA ILE A 24 -7.10 -6.68 13.81
C ILE A 24 -8.22 -6.29 12.85
N ALA A 25 -8.44 -7.14 11.85
CA ALA A 25 -9.53 -7.05 10.89
C ALA A 25 -10.39 -8.32 11.04
N PRO A 26 -11.33 -8.33 12.00
CA PRO A 26 -12.20 -9.48 12.25
C PRO A 26 -13.24 -9.61 11.14
N ILE A 27 -13.54 -10.85 10.77
CA ILE A 27 -14.76 -11.22 10.06
C ILE A 27 -15.74 -11.75 11.10
N ALA A 28 -16.91 -11.13 11.19
CA ALA A 28 -17.98 -11.53 12.07
C ALA A 28 -19.31 -11.51 11.32
N ALA A 29 -20.27 -12.30 11.79
CA ALA A 29 -21.64 -12.26 11.28
C ALA A 29 -22.24 -10.87 11.55
N SER A 30 -22.75 -10.25 10.50
CA SER A 30 -23.42 -8.95 10.51
C SER A 30 -24.47 -8.93 9.39
N PRO A 31 -25.41 -7.97 9.40
CA PRO A 31 -26.39 -7.83 8.32
C PRO A 31 -25.75 -7.74 6.91
N MET A 32 -24.54 -7.18 6.84
CA MET A 32 -23.77 -7.11 5.59
C MET A 32 -23.30 -8.48 5.11
N THR A 33 -22.79 -9.34 5.99
CA THR A 33 -22.27 -10.67 5.63
C THR A 33 -23.37 -11.71 5.42
N GLU A 34 -24.55 -11.53 6.03
CA GLU A 34 -25.71 -12.42 5.86
C GLU A 34 -26.18 -12.53 4.40
N THR A 35 -25.99 -11.47 3.62
CA THR A 35 -26.42 -11.43 2.21
C THR A 35 -25.49 -12.18 1.24
N ILE A 36 -24.27 -12.53 1.69
CA ILE A 36 -23.21 -13.04 0.82
C ILE A 36 -22.59 -14.36 1.28
N MET A 37 -22.90 -14.83 2.50
CA MET A 37 -22.33 -16.06 3.07
C MET A 37 -23.41 -17.09 3.39
N PRO A 38 -23.15 -18.39 3.16
CA PRO A 38 -24.06 -19.45 3.56
C PRO A 38 -24.31 -19.48 5.08
N PRO A 39 -25.49 -19.91 5.55
CA PRO A 39 -25.81 -19.99 6.97
C PRO A 39 -24.82 -20.82 7.79
N GLU A 40 -24.28 -21.93 7.25
CA GLU A 40 -23.29 -22.74 7.96
C GLU A 40 -21.97 -22.00 8.22
N MET A 41 -21.62 -21.03 7.37
CA MET A 41 -20.42 -20.22 7.53
C MET A 41 -20.64 -19.13 8.58
N LEU A 42 -21.84 -18.53 8.60
CA LEU A 42 -22.23 -17.51 9.57
C LEU A 42 -22.26 -18.04 11.02
N ALA A 43 -22.65 -19.31 11.20
CA ALA A 43 -22.64 -19.96 12.51
C ALA A 43 -21.25 -19.97 13.17
N ASN A 44 -20.18 -20.03 12.36
CA ASN A 44 -18.80 -20.02 12.83
C ASN A 44 -18.19 -18.61 12.90
N LEU A 45 -18.94 -17.56 12.55
CA LEU A 45 -18.49 -16.16 12.59
C LEU A 45 -18.97 -15.43 13.85
N SER A 46 -19.00 -16.14 14.98
CA SER A 46 -19.28 -15.55 16.30
C SER A 46 -18.11 -14.67 16.77
N PRO A 47 -18.37 -13.48 17.35
CA PRO A 47 -17.36 -12.65 18.02
C PRO A 47 -16.56 -13.40 19.11
N GLU A 48 -17.13 -14.45 19.70
CA GLU A 48 -16.46 -15.28 20.70
C GLU A 48 -15.19 -15.94 20.14
N TYR A 49 -15.13 -16.21 18.84
CA TYR A 49 -13.95 -16.78 18.19
C TYR A 49 -12.86 -15.74 17.89
N VAL A 50 -13.15 -14.45 18.10
CA VAL A 50 -12.15 -13.36 18.05
C VAL A 50 -11.50 -13.13 19.42
N ALA A 51 -12.26 -13.35 20.49
CA ALA A 51 -11.87 -13.01 21.86
C ALA A 51 -10.54 -13.67 22.31
N PRO A 52 -10.26 -14.96 22.05
CA PRO A 52 -9.00 -15.58 22.45
C PRO A 52 -7.77 -14.89 21.85
N PHE A 53 -7.86 -14.47 20.59
CA PHE A 53 -6.75 -13.78 19.93
C PHE A 53 -6.50 -12.41 20.58
N VAL A 54 -7.56 -11.64 20.85
CA VAL A 54 -7.45 -10.35 21.55
C VAL A 54 -6.88 -10.53 22.95
N ALA A 55 -7.34 -11.55 23.69
CA ALA A 55 -6.87 -11.84 25.04
C ALA A 55 -5.35 -12.11 25.06
N VAL A 56 -4.85 -12.91 24.12
CA VAL A 56 -3.41 -13.19 23.98
C VAL A 56 -2.61 -11.92 23.68
N LEU A 57 -3.12 -11.01 22.86
CA LEU A 57 -2.44 -9.74 22.54
C LEU A 57 -2.37 -8.77 23.73
N CYS A 58 -3.31 -8.87 24.67
CA CYS A 58 -3.38 -8.04 25.87
C CYS A 58 -2.64 -8.63 27.08
N HIS A 59 -2.18 -9.89 26.99
CA HIS A 59 -1.48 -10.56 28.08
C HIS A 59 -0.10 -9.94 28.36
N PRO A 60 0.40 -9.95 29.62
CA PRO A 60 1.77 -9.50 29.91
C PRO A 60 2.84 -10.32 29.18
N ASP A 61 2.64 -11.63 29.10
CA ASP A 61 3.44 -12.57 28.31
C ASP A 61 2.77 -12.82 26.95
N ARG A 62 2.71 -11.77 26.13
CA ARG A 62 2.11 -11.79 24.79
C ARG A 62 3.17 -12.09 23.72
N PRO A 63 2.78 -12.71 22.59
CA PRO A 63 3.67 -12.85 21.44
C PRO A 63 4.03 -11.49 20.84
N ASP A 64 5.13 -11.44 20.07
CA ASP A 64 5.54 -10.21 19.37
C ASP A 64 4.59 -9.89 18.21
N ALA A 65 3.60 -9.05 18.52
CA ALA A 65 2.53 -8.63 17.62
C ALA A 65 2.49 -7.12 17.36
N SER A 66 3.46 -6.37 17.90
CA SER A 66 3.43 -4.91 17.88
C SER A 66 3.70 -4.35 16.48
N GLY A 67 2.84 -3.45 16.01
CA GLY A 67 2.91 -2.86 14.67
C GLY A 67 2.44 -3.79 13.54
N LYS A 68 1.98 -4.99 13.90
CA LYS A 68 1.44 -5.98 12.97
C LYS A 68 -0.08 -5.83 12.81
N VAL A 69 -0.59 -6.37 11.72
CA VAL A 69 -2.01 -6.36 11.37
C VAL A 69 -2.43 -7.81 11.14
N PHE A 70 -3.57 -8.22 11.70
CA PHE A 70 -4.05 -9.59 11.53
C PHE A 70 -5.46 -9.62 10.95
N LYS A 71 -5.73 -10.58 10.08
CA LYS A 71 -7.08 -10.94 9.63
C LYS A 71 -7.49 -12.21 10.35
N LEU A 72 -8.72 -12.25 10.85
CA LEU A 72 -9.19 -13.39 11.61
C LEU A 72 -10.71 -13.56 11.54
N GLY A 73 -11.19 -14.79 11.70
CA GLY A 73 -12.62 -15.14 11.70
C GLY A 73 -12.82 -16.62 11.41
N ALA A 74 -13.86 -17.24 11.98
CA ALA A 74 -14.16 -18.67 11.81
C ALA A 74 -12.95 -19.60 12.04
N GLY A 75 -12.13 -19.31 13.07
CA GLY A 75 -10.93 -20.09 13.40
C GLY A 75 -9.70 -19.82 12.51
N PHE A 76 -9.83 -19.00 11.47
CA PHE A 76 -8.69 -18.53 10.67
C PHE A 76 -8.02 -17.33 11.34
N ILE A 77 -6.67 -17.31 11.34
CA ILE A 77 -5.86 -16.18 11.80
C ILE A 77 -4.64 -16.08 10.86
N ALA A 78 -4.40 -14.90 10.28
CA ALA A 78 -3.21 -14.64 9.46
C ALA A 78 -2.69 -13.23 9.67
N GLU A 79 -1.37 -13.06 9.62
CA GLU A 79 -0.72 -11.76 9.57
C GLU A 79 -0.84 -11.16 8.17
N ASN A 80 -1.27 -9.90 8.08
CA ASN A 80 -1.25 -9.11 6.87
C ASN A 80 0.01 -8.25 6.84
N GLN A 81 0.74 -8.32 5.74
CA GLN A 81 1.91 -7.48 5.50
C GLN A 81 1.77 -6.69 4.20
N TRP A 82 2.51 -5.59 4.12
CA TRP A 82 2.62 -4.80 2.90
C TRP A 82 3.53 -5.51 1.91
N GLU A 83 3.01 -5.74 0.70
CA GLU A 83 3.82 -6.18 -0.42
C GLU A 83 4.05 -5.01 -1.37
N ARG A 84 5.32 -4.79 -1.74
CA ARG A 84 5.71 -3.84 -2.79
C ARG A 84 6.19 -4.66 -3.98
N SER A 85 5.68 -4.36 -5.18
CA SER A 85 6.18 -4.95 -6.42
C SER A 85 7.69 -4.69 -6.58
N ASN A 86 8.35 -5.48 -7.43
CA ASN A 86 9.72 -5.19 -7.82
C ASN A 86 9.83 -3.74 -8.31
N GLY A 87 8.91 -3.33 -9.19
CA GLY A 87 8.92 -2.06 -9.90
C GLY A 87 10.04 -2.01 -10.95
N THR A 88 9.97 -1.01 -11.81
CA THR A 88 10.95 -0.77 -12.88
C THR A 88 11.73 0.52 -12.66
N VAL A 89 12.86 0.67 -13.35
CA VAL A 89 13.69 1.87 -13.29
C VAL A 89 13.58 2.61 -14.61
N PHE A 90 13.37 3.92 -14.53
CA PHE A 90 13.37 4.83 -15.67
C PHE A 90 14.66 5.61 -15.73
N LYS A 91 15.14 5.91 -16.94
CA LYS A 91 16.21 6.90 -17.12
C LYS A 91 15.66 8.28 -16.80
N THR A 92 16.30 9.03 -15.92
CA THR A 92 15.85 10.36 -15.48
C THR A 92 16.37 11.46 -16.42
N ASP A 93 15.89 11.46 -17.66
CA ASP A 93 16.18 12.48 -18.68
C ASP A 93 14.89 12.93 -19.39
N SER A 94 15.01 13.64 -20.52
CA SER A 94 13.86 14.12 -21.30
C SER A 94 12.96 13.01 -21.85
N SER A 95 13.42 11.76 -21.92
CA SER A 95 12.59 10.63 -22.33
C SER A 95 11.66 10.13 -21.22
N PHE A 96 11.82 10.60 -19.98
CA PHE A 96 10.96 10.22 -18.86
C PHE A 96 9.63 10.99 -18.87
N THR A 97 8.76 10.60 -19.78
CA THR A 97 7.45 11.22 -19.99
C THR A 97 6.32 10.39 -19.35
N PRO A 98 5.09 10.92 -19.24
CA PRO A 98 3.93 10.11 -18.87
C PRO A 98 3.71 8.90 -19.79
N SER A 99 4.01 9.03 -21.08
CA SER A 99 3.95 7.95 -22.06
C SER A 99 4.97 6.85 -21.78
N ALA A 100 6.15 7.20 -21.25
CA ALA A 100 7.14 6.21 -20.83
C ALA A 100 6.66 5.39 -19.63
N VAL A 101 6.02 6.05 -18.64
CA VAL A 101 5.43 5.36 -17.49
C VAL A 101 4.34 4.40 -17.94
N LYS A 102 3.44 4.85 -18.82
CA LYS A 102 2.36 4.02 -19.38
C LYS A 102 2.90 2.81 -20.14
N ALA A 103 4.00 2.97 -20.90
CA ALA A 103 4.59 1.88 -21.68
C ALA A 103 5.06 0.71 -20.81
N LYS A 104 5.53 0.98 -19.58
CA LYS A 104 6.04 -0.03 -18.65
C LYS A 104 5.10 -0.32 -17.48
N TRP A 105 3.82 0.03 -17.60
CA TRP A 105 2.86 -0.10 -16.50
C TRP A 105 2.78 -1.53 -15.95
N SER A 106 2.80 -2.53 -16.84
CA SER A 106 2.80 -3.95 -16.48
C SER A 106 3.98 -4.34 -15.59
N GLU A 107 5.18 -3.81 -15.85
CA GLU A 107 6.37 -4.06 -15.01
C GLU A 107 6.27 -3.36 -13.64
N ILE A 108 5.65 -2.18 -13.57
CA ILE A 108 5.44 -1.44 -12.32
C ILE A 108 4.51 -2.24 -11.39
N THR A 109 3.47 -2.85 -11.96
CA THR A 109 2.43 -3.58 -11.24
C THR A 109 2.68 -5.09 -11.15
N ASP A 110 3.85 -5.57 -11.56
CA ASP A 110 4.19 -7.00 -11.50
C ASP A 110 4.66 -7.41 -10.09
N PHE A 111 3.92 -8.33 -9.48
CA PHE A 111 4.20 -8.92 -8.16
C PHE A 111 4.88 -10.30 -8.24
N SER A 112 5.19 -10.80 -9.43
CA SER A 112 5.84 -12.12 -9.62
C SER A 112 7.22 -12.20 -8.97
N ASN A 113 7.94 -11.08 -8.91
CA ASN A 113 9.27 -10.97 -8.34
C ASN A 113 9.31 -9.93 -7.21
N ARG A 114 10.01 -10.26 -6.12
CA ARG A 114 10.12 -9.42 -4.92
C ARG A 114 11.52 -8.85 -4.79
N TYR A 115 11.65 -7.53 -4.69
CA TYR A 115 12.92 -6.86 -4.40
C TYR A 115 12.72 -5.57 -3.62
N TYR A 116 13.25 -5.52 -2.39
CA TYR A 116 12.90 -4.48 -1.43
C TYR A 116 13.88 -3.30 -1.35
N ARG A 117 15.14 -3.44 -1.79
CA ARG A 117 16.15 -2.38 -1.65
C ARG A 117 16.09 -1.33 -2.76
N LEU A 118 15.81 -0.07 -2.43
CA LEU A 118 15.71 1.00 -3.43
C LEU A 118 17.10 1.49 -3.90
N ASP A 119 18.07 1.55 -3.00
CA ASP A 119 19.39 2.18 -3.23
C ASP A 119 20.15 1.56 -4.41
N GLY A 120 20.01 0.24 -4.58
CA GLY A 120 20.62 -0.48 -5.72
C GLY A 120 19.98 -0.14 -7.07
N LYS A 121 18.69 0.21 -7.08
CA LYS A 121 17.94 0.54 -8.30
C LYS A 121 18.16 1.98 -8.75
N LEU A 122 18.25 2.92 -7.81
CA LEU A 122 18.44 4.34 -8.14
C LEU A 122 19.75 4.59 -8.90
N LYS A 123 20.81 3.85 -8.57
CA LYS A 123 22.11 3.95 -9.27
C LYS A 123 22.08 3.44 -10.72
N GLN A 124 21.07 2.64 -11.10
CA GLN A 124 20.95 2.08 -12.44
C GLN A 124 20.33 3.08 -13.43
N ALA A 125 19.50 4.01 -12.94
CA ALA A 125 18.74 4.94 -13.77
C ALA A 125 19.61 5.71 -14.78
N ALA A 126 20.77 6.24 -14.35
CA ALA A 126 21.67 7.00 -15.21
C ALA A 126 22.25 6.18 -16.38
N LYS A 127 22.42 4.87 -16.20
CA LYS A 127 23.06 3.96 -17.14
C LYS A 127 22.10 3.35 -18.16
N LEU A 128 20.80 3.56 -18.00
CA LEU A 128 19.79 3.02 -18.91
C LEU A 128 19.82 3.74 -20.27
N PRO A 129 19.35 3.08 -21.34
CA PRO A 129 19.04 3.74 -22.61
C PRO A 129 17.81 4.66 -22.45
N PRO A 130 17.52 5.53 -23.45
CA PRO A 130 16.30 6.32 -23.48
C PRO A 130 15.03 5.46 -23.30
N ASN A 131 14.03 6.00 -22.62
CA ASN A 131 12.83 5.25 -22.26
C ASN A 131 11.89 5.04 -23.47
N THR A 132 11.35 3.82 -23.60
CA THR A 132 10.32 3.47 -24.58
C THR A 132 9.02 4.23 -24.30
N GLN A 133 8.39 4.78 -25.33
CA GLN A 133 7.15 5.55 -25.25
C GLN A 133 5.94 4.69 -25.61
N SER A 134 4.80 4.91 -24.94
CA SER A 134 3.55 4.25 -25.30
C SER A 134 2.91 4.89 -26.53
N SER A 135 2.19 4.09 -27.32
CA SER A 135 1.25 4.58 -28.33
C SER A 135 -0.18 4.15 -27.95
N PRO A 136 -1.16 5.07 -27.92
CA PRO A 136 -1.05 6.51 -28.15
C PRO A 136 -0.35 7.24 -26.99
N GLU A 137 0.18 8.42 -27.30
CA GLU A 137 0.77 9.36 -26.34
C GLU A 137 -0.25 9.74 -25.24
N VAL A 138 0.24 9.92 -24.02
CA VAL A 138 -0.57 10.40 -22.89
C VAL A 138 -0.68 11.91 -22.98
N ARG A 139 -1.90 12.42 -23.24
CA ARG A 139 -2.24 13.84 -23.28
C ARG A 139 -3.48 14.12 -22.43
N PHE A 140 -3.61 15.36 -21.96
CA PHE A 140 -4.72 15.83 -21.12
C PHE A 140 -5.57 16.89 -21.83
N ASP A 141 -5.54 16.90 -23.17
CA ASP A 141 -6.29 17.86 -23.98
C ASP A 141 -7.77 17.83 -23.60
N SER A 142 -8.34 19.01 -23.35
CA SER A 142 -9.75 19.17 -22.96
C SER A 142 -10.17 18.45 -21.68
N GLN A 143 -9.22 18.18 -20.77
CA GLN A 143 -9.50 17.60 -19.45
C GLN A 143 -9.28 18.62 -18.33
N THR A 144 -10.19 18.64 -17.36
CA THR A 144 -10.02 19.40 -16.12
C THR A 144 -9.47 18.47 -15.04
N VAL A 145 -8.27 18.78 -14.52
CA VAL A 145 -7.62 18.02 -13.45
C VAL A 145 -7.59 18.87 -12.18
N ILE A 146 -8.07 18.30 -11.06
CA ILE A 146 -8.02 18.94 -9.75
C ILE A 146 -6.90 18.26 -8.95
N ILE A 147 -5.91 19.06 -8.53
CA ILE A 147 -4.81 18.61 -7.67
C ILE A 147 -4.75 19.52 -6.45
N THR A 148 -4.76 18.95 -5.25
CA THR A 148 -4.67 19.70 -3.99
C THR A 148 -3.22 19.78 -3.50
N GLY A 149 -2.88 20.81 -2.72
CA GLY A 149 -1.54 20.95 -2.11
C GLY A 149 -0.44 21.53 -3.00
N MET A 150 -0.73 21.97 -4.24
CA MET A 150 0.27 22.43 -5.22
C MET A 150 0.79 23.88 -5.03
N GLY A 151 0.58 24.49 -3.86
CA GLY A 151 0.89 25.91 -3.64
C GLY A 151 2.37 26.23 -3.41
N ALA A 152 3.18 25.26 -2.98
CA ALA A 152 4.60 25.47 -2.64
C ALA A 152 5.41 24.15 -2.65
N GLY A 153 6.74 24.24 -2.49
CA GLY A 153 7.60 23.07 -2.26
C GLY A 153 7.89 22.21 -3.50
N LEU A 154 8.06 20.91 -3.28
CA LEU A 154 8.28 19.91 -4.35
C LEU A 154 7.12 19.90 -5.36
N ASP A 155 5.91 20.11 -4.83
CA ASP A 155 4.65 20.00 -5.54
C ASP A 155 4.42 21.15 -6.52
N ALA A 156 4.92 22.36 -6.23
CA ALA A 156 4.83 23.51 -7.14
C ALA A 156 5.57 23.30 -8.48
N ARG A 157 6.54 22.37 -8.53
CA ARG A 157 7.29 22.04 -9.75
C ARG A 157 6.55 21.06 -10.66
N VAL A 158 5.51 20.42 -10.16
CA VAL A 158 4.71 19.43 -10.91
C VAL A 158 3.76 20.12 -11.89
N THR A 159 3.26 21.32 -11.55
CA THR A 159 2.32 22.09 -12.38
C THR A 159 3.00 23.04 -13.37
N THR A 160 4.33 23.21 -13.29
CA THR A 160 5.10 24.21 -14.06
C THR A 160 6.00 23.59 -15.13
N ALA A 161 5.81 22.30 -15.46
CA ALA A 161 6.51 21.69 -16.59
C ALA A 161 6.23 22.48 -17.87
N PRO A 162 7.26 22.95 -18.60
CA PRO A 162 7.06 23.81 -19.76
C PRO A 162 6.29 23.02 -20.83
N ASN A 163 5.11 23.51 -21.18
CA ASN A 163 4.40 23.18 -22.41
C ASN A 163 5.26 23.66 -23.60
N ASN A 164 6.31 22.92 -23.94
CA ASN A 164 7.05 23.11 -25.17
C ASN A 164 6.43 22.22 -26.25
N HIS A 165 5.35 22.70 -26.88
CA HIS A 165 5.09 22.39 -28.28
C HIS A 165 4.44 23.62 -28.97
N PRO A 166 4.88 23.96 -30.19
CA PRO A 166 4.41 25.11 -30.97
C PRO A 166 2.96 24.98 -31.45
#